data_AF-H8WW55-F1
#
_entry.id   AF-H8WW55-F1
#
_cell.length_a   1.000
_cell.length_b   1.000
_cell.length_c   1.000
_cell.angle_alpha   90.00
_cell.angle_beta   90.00
_cell.angle_gamma   90.00
#
_symmetry.space_group_name_H-M   'P 1'
#
loop_
_entity.id
_entity.type
_entity.pdbx_description
1 polymer ?
#
loop_
_entity_poly.entity_id
_entity_poly.type
_entity_poly.pdbx_seq_one_letter_code
_entity_poly.pdbx_strand_id
1 'polypeptide(L)'
;MSNFGIAILSISVLSFVTGFYTSQFFQSSSSRASKWPQSFDLAARRHQDETDEEDEKEEEDLDINSLALNDIPGEVRMTLVVRQDLKMGKGKAAAQCSHATLSLYKKITNPNSDAYNPQMVRRWEYGNGQAKITLQVPNQEEMDMLYAQAISLGINACIIHDAGRTQIAAGSATVLGLGPAPKKVLDQITGELKLY
;
A
#
# COMPACT_ATOMS: atom_id res chain seq x y z
N MET A 1 20.11 0.88 61.87
CA MET A 1 19.45 0.56 60.59
C MET A 1 18.96 1.85 59.89
N SER A 2 19.83 2.85 59.67
CA SER A 2 19.43 4.17 59.16
C SER A 2 20.21 4.66 57.93
N ASN A 3 21.34 4.05 57.57
CA ASN A 3 22.19 4.54 56.47
C ASN A 3 21.85 3.94 55.09
N PHE A 4 21.10 2.84 55.04
CA PHE A 4 20.79 2.16 53.77
C PHE A 4 19.63 2.82 53.01
N GLY A 5 18.62 3.34 53.73
CA GLY A 5 17.48 4.05 53.11
C GLY A 5 17.85 5.42 52.54
N ILE A 6 18.78 6.14 53.19
CA ILE A 6 19.28 7.45 52.72
C ILE A 6 20.09 7.28 51.43
N ALA A 7 20.88 6.22 51.31
CA ALA A 7 21.67 5.92 50.12
C ALA A 7 20.80 5.58 48.89
N ILE A 8 19.69 4.86 49.08
CA ILE A 8 18.78 4.51 47.96
C ILE A 8 18.00 5.74 47.49
N LEU A 9 17.55 6.60 48.41
CA LEU A 9 16.88 7.85 48.07
C LEU A 9 17.84 8.82 47.35
N SER A 10 19.10 8.93 47.78
CA SER A 10 20.07 9.82 47.13
C SER A 10 20.45 9.35 45.72
N ILE A 11 20.61 8.05 45.50
CA ILE A 11 20.86 7.49 44.16
C ILE A 11 19.66 7.73 43.23
N SER A 12 18.43 7.52 43.72
CA SER A 12 17.21 7.72 42.93
C SER A 12 17.02 9.17 42.50
N VAL A 13 17.29 10.12 43.40
CA VAL A 13 17.21 11.56 43.10
C VAL A 13 18.31 11.97 42.11
N LEU A 14 19.54 11.46 42.23
CA LEU A 14 20.61 11.74 41.27
C LEU A 14 20.27 11.25 39.86
N SER A 15 19.72 10.04 39.73
CA SER A 15 19.32 9.48 38.44
C SER A 15 18.15 10.23 37.80
N PHE A 16 17.18 10.68 38.61
CA PHE A 16 16.05 11.46 38.09
C PHE A 16 16.49 12.86 37.62
N VAL A 17 17.36 13.53 38.37
CA VAL A 17 17.88 14.85 38.02
C VAL A 17 18.76 14.79 36.77
N THR A 18 19.68 13.81 36.69
CA THR A 18 20.51 13.62 35.49
C THR A 18 19.67 13.20 34.27
N GLY A 19 18.67 12.35 34.44
CA GLY A 19 17.70 12.00 33.39
C GLY A 19 16.88 13.20 32.89
N PHE A 20 16.44 14.08 33.79
CA PHE A 20 15.68 15.27 33.42
C PHE A 20 16.52 16.29 32.65
N TYR A 21 17.76 16.57 33.09
CA TYR A 21 18.65 17.50 32.38
C TYR A 21 19.16 16.95 31.05
N THR A 22 19.42 15.64 30.93
CA THR A 22 19.77 15.01 29.65
C THR A 22 18.58 14.98 28.68
N SER A 23 17.36 14.74 29.18
CA SER A 23 16.12 14.86 28.39
C SER A 23 15.93 16.27 27.83
N GLN A 24 16.15 17.32 28.63
CA GLN A 24 16.04 18.69 28.15
C GLN A 24 17.17 19.07 27.17
N PHE A 25 18.37 18.52 27.32
CA PHE A 25 19.47 18.72 26.35
C PHE A 25 19.20 18.05 24.99
N PHE A 26 18.58 16.86 24.99
CA PHE A 26 18.16 16.18 23.75
C PHE A 26 16.91 16.79 23.11
N GLN A 27 15.98 17.38 23.89
CA GLN A 27 14.85 18.13 23.33
C GLN A 27 15.24 19.54 22.83
N SER A 28 16.31 20.15 23.38
CA SER A 28 16.82 21.45 22.93
C SER A 28 17.68 21.39 21.65
N SER A 29 18.01 20.20 21.14
CA SER A 29 18.83 20.02 19.93
C SER A 29 18.04 19.65 18.67
N SER A 30 16.70 19.58 18.73
CA SER A 30 15.83 19.39 17.56
C SER A 30 15.12 20.67 17.14
N SER A 31 15.89 21.63 16.64
CA SER A 31 15.39 22.69 15.76
C SER A 31 16.51 23.11 14.81
N ARG A 32 16.80 22.24 13.83
CA ARG A 32 17.59 22.64 12.67
C ARG A 32 16.87 22.19 11.40
N ALA A 33 16.01 23.08 10.92
CA ALA A 33 15.47 23.05 9.56
C ALA A 33 16.63 22.89 8.57
N SER A 34 16.61 21.83 7.77
CA SER A 34 17.55 21.63 6.67
C SER A 34 17.15 22.56 5.52
N LYS A 35 17.78 23.73 5.47
CA LYS A 35 17.85 24.53 4.24
C LYS A 35 18.67 23.77 3.21
N TRP A 36 18.05 23.38 2.10
CA TRP A 36 18.77 22.90 0.92
C TRP A 36 19.59 24.06 0.31
N PRO A 37 20.87 23.89 -0.03
CA PRO A 37 21.65 24.93 -0.69
C PRO A 37 21.24 25.05 -2.15
N GLN A 38 20.96 26.28 -2.57
CA GLN A 38 20.89 26.69 -3.97
C GLN A 38 22.26 26.54 -4.64
N SER A 39 22.21 26.17 -5.92
CA SER A 39 23.25 26.24 -6.96
C SER A 39 24.54 25.44 -6.72
N PHE A 40 24.62 24.29 -7.39
CA PHE A 40 25.87 23.87 -8.03
C PHE A 40 25.65 23.87 -9.54
N ASP A 41 26.12 24.93 -10.16
CA ASP A 41 26.21 25.09 -11.61
C ASP A 41 27.24 24.09 -12.16
N LEU A 42 26.80 23.19 -13.03
CA LEU A 42 27.68 22.54 -14.00
C LEU A 42 26.95 22.45 -15.34
N ALA A 43 27.00 23.57 -16.06
CA ALA A 43 26.95 23.57 -17.50
C ALA A 43 28.05 22.66 -18.06
N ALA A 44 27.70 21.46 -18.54
CA ALA A 44 28.35 20.80 -19.68
C ALA A 44 27.79 19.38 -19.88
N ARG A 45 26.75 19.26 -20.72
CA ARG A 45 26.68 18.37 -21.89
C ARG A 45 25.26 18.37 -22.42
N ARG A 46 25.08 19.06 -23.54
CA ARG A 46 23.91 18.90 -24.42
C ARG A 46 24.01 17.51 -25.06
N HIS A 47 23.11 16.63 -24.69
CA HIS A 47 22.50 15.72 -25.64
C HIS A 47 21.00 15.96 -25.49
N GLN A 48 20.39 16.50 -26.54
CA GLN A 48 18.95 16.45 -26.71
C GLN A 48 18.59 14.97 -26.83
N ASP A 49 18.10 14.38 -25.75
CA ASP A 49 17.04 13.38 -25.87
C ASP A 49 15.75 14.19 -25.73
N GLU A 50 15.12 14.45 -26.87
CA GLU A 50 13.68 14.70 -26.90
C GLU A 50 13.04 13.40 -26.42
N THR A 51 12.84 13.27 -25.11
CA THR A 51 11.85 12.34 -24.60
C THR A 51 10.50 12.94 -24.98
N ASP A 52 9.91 12.39 -26.04
CA ASP A 52 8.48 12.50 -26.29
C ASP A 52 7.79 12.12 -24.98
N GLU A 53 7.28 13.12 -24.25
CA GLU A 53 6.29 12.93 -23.19
C GLU A 53 5.03 12.45 -23.92
N GLU A 54 5.01 11.17 -24.26
CA GLU A 54 3.77 10.49 -24.59
C GLU A 54 2.91 10.61 -23.33
N ASP A 55 1.84 11.40 -23.42
CA ASP A 55 0.78 11.46 -22.44
C ASP A 55 0.28 10.02 -22.18
N GLU A 56 0.89 9.33 -21.22
CA GLU A 56 0.39 8.07 -20.68
C GLU A 56 -1.00 8.39 -20.16
N LYS A 57 -2.02 8.04 -20.94
CA LYS A 57 -3.40 8.08 -20.49
C LYS A 57 -3.50 7.10 -19.33
N GLU A 58 -3.38 7.59 -18.10
CA GLU A 58 -3.75 6.86 -16.91
C GLU A 58 -5.22 6.44 -17.14
N GLU A 59 -5.45 5.17 -17.46
CA GLU A 59 -6.79 4.61 -17.37
C GLU A 59 -7.20 4.74 -15.91
N GLU A 60 -8.00 5.75 -15.60
CA GLU A 60 -8.53 5.98 -14.26
C GLU A 60 -9.38 4.76 -13.88
N ASP A 61 -8.83 3.92 -13.00
CA ASP A 61 -9.57 2.83 -12.38
C ASP A 61 -10.89 3.36 -11.82
N LEU A 62 -12.02 2.75 -12.22
CA LEU A 62 -13.34 3.18 -11.79
C LEU A 62 -13.48 3.13 -10.26
N ASP A 63 -14.08 4.16 -9.68
CA ASP A 63 -14.46 4.19 -8.27
C ASP A 63 -15.84 3.55 -8.09
N ILE A 64 -15.94 2.56 -7.20
CA ILE A 64 -17.13 1.73 -7.04
C ILE A 64 -17.71 1.87 -5.64
N ASN A 65 -18.98 2.24 -5.56
CA ASN A 65 -19.69 2.27 -4.28
C ASN A 65 -19.92 0.86 -3.73
N SER A 66 -19.13 0.49 -2.73
CA SER A 66 -19.13 -0.84 -2.11
C SER A 66 -19.96 -0.92 -0.82
N LEU A 67 -20.78 0.09 -0.50
CA LEU A 67 -21.49 0.16 0.79
C LEU A 67 -22.45 -1.03 1.01
N ALA A 68 -23.09 -1.53 -0.06
CA ALA A 68 -23.98 -2.68 0.01
C ALA A 68 -23.27 -3.98 0.49
N LEU A 69 -21.94 -4.07 0.33
CA LEU A 69 -21.17 -5.21 0.78
C LEU A 69 -21.02 -5.25 2.31
N ASN A 70 -21.31 -4.16 3.02
CA ASN A 70 -21.20 -4.09 4.48
C ASN A 70 -22.19 -5.03 5.19
N ASP A 71 -23.33 -5.33 4.57
CA ASP A 71 -24.37 -6.21 5.13
C ASP A 71 -24.03 -7.69 5.00
N ILE A 72 -23.03 -8.05 4.20
CA ILE A 72 -22.61 -9.43 4.01
C ILE A 72 -21.70 -9.83 5.17
N PRO A 73 -22.09 -10.79 6.03
CA PRO A 73 -21.30 -11.19 7.19
C PRO A 73 -20.08 -12.02 6.80
N GLY A 74 -19.18 -12.20 7.76
CA GLY A 74 -18.01 -13.08 7.64
C GLY A 74 -16.71 -12.33 7.38
N GLU A 75 -15.69 -13.12 7.07
CA GLU A 75 -14.31 -12.67 6.85
C GLU A 75 -14.24 -11.67 5.69
N VAL A 76 -13.46 -10.61 5.88
CA VAL A 76 -13.11 -9.64 4.85
C VAL A 76 -11.64 -9.80 4.52
N ARG A 77 -11.31 -9.82 3.23
CA ARG A 77 -9.94 -9.96 2.74
C ARG A 77 -9.72 -9.09 1.51
N MET A 78 -8.46 -8.92 1.13
CA MET A 78 -8.06 -8.38 -0.16
C MET A 78 -7.46 -9.52 -0.99
N THR A 79 -7.67 -9.49 -2.30
CA THR A 79 -7.11 -10.50 -3.22
C THR A 79 -6.22 -9.81 -4.23
N LEU A 80 -5.03 -10.37 -4.45
CA LEU A 80 -3.99 -9.84 -5.34
C LEU A 80 -3.72 -10.88 -6.41
N VAL A 81 -4.17 -10.62 -7.63
CA VAL A 81 -4.13 -11.58 -8.73
C VAL A 81 -2.97 -11.22 -9.66
N VAL A 82 -2.00 -12.10 -9.76
CA VAL A 82 -0.73 -11.85 -10.45
C VAL A 82 -0.69 -12.58 -11.78
N ARG A 83 -0.26 -11.88 -12.83
CA ARG A 83 -0.05 -12.46 -14.17
C ARG A 83 1.18 -13.37 -14.24
N GLN A 84 0.99 -14.59 -14.74
CA GLN A 84 2.02 -15.62 -14.86
C GLN A 84 2.78 -15.63 -16.18
N ASP A 85 2.19 -15.11 -17.25
CA ASP A 85 2.84 -14.96 -18.55
C ASP A 85 4.03 -14.00 -18.49
N LEU A 86 3.97 -13.03 -17.59
CA LEU A 86 5.00 -12.02 -17.34
C LEU A 86 6.29 -12.56 -16.66
N LYS A 87 6.25 -13.78 -16.12
CA LYS A 87 7.40 -14.43 -15.44
C LYS A 87 8.11 -13.54 -14.41
N MET A 88 7.33 -12.77 -13.64
CA MET A 88 7.88 -11.86 -12.64
C MET A 88 8.70 -12.61 -11.58
N GLY A 89 9.92 -12.14 -11.31
CA GLY A 89 10.69 -12.60 -10.16
C GLY A 89 9.97 -12.27 -8.85
N LYS A 90 10.23 -13.07 -7.80
CA LYS A 90 9.57 -12.96 -6.48
C LYS A 90 9.57 -11.53 -5.91
N GLY A 91 10.70 -10.83 -6.01
CA GLY A 91 10.83 -9.45 -5.52
C GLY A 91 9.93 -8.46 -6.28
N LYS A 92 9.84 -8.60 -7.61
CA LYS A 92 8.96 -7.75 -8.43
C LYS A 92 7.50 -8.02 -8.14
N ALA A 93 7.09 -9.29 -8.07
CA ALA A 93 5.73 -9.67 -7.73
C ALA A 93 5.31 -9.13 -6.34
N ALA A 94 6.19 -9.21 -5.35
CA ALA A 94 5.95 -8.66 -4.02
C ALA A 94 5.79 -7.12 -4.04
N ALA A 95 6.61 -6.41 -4.81
CA ALA A 95 6.50 -4.97 -4.97
C ALA A 95 5.17 -4.58 -5.64
N GLN A 96 4.80 -5.24 -6.74
CA GLN A 96 3.55 -4.95 -7.46
C GLN A 96 2.30 -5.28 -6.62
N CYS A 97 2.33 -6.37 -5.86
CA CYS A 97 1.28 -6.69 -4.87
C CYS A 97 1.15 -5.62 -3.78
N SER A 98 2.28 -5.05 -3.33
CA SER A 98 2.29 -3.97 -2.35
C SER A 98 1.73 -2.67 -2.93
N HIS A 99 2.03 -2.36 -4.19
CA HIS A 99 1.44 -1.25 -4.91
C HIS A 99 -0.09 -1.39 -5.03
N ALA A 100 -0.57 -2.55 -5.48
CA ALA A 100 -2.01 -2.84 -5.56
C ALA A 100 -2.72 -2.64 -4.22
N THR A 101 -2.13 -3.16 -3.15
CA THR A 101 -2.66 -3.01 -1.78
C THR A 101 -2.79 -1.54 -1.39
N LEU A 102 -1.73 -0.76 -1.60
CA LEU A 102 -1.71 0.65 -1.22
C LEU A 102 -2.69 1.48 -2.06
N SER A 103 -2.80 1.19 -3.36
CA SER A 103 -3.75 1.84 -4.26
C SER A 103 -5.18 1.62 -3.81
N LEU A 104 -5.57 0.36 -3.54
CA LEU A 104 -6.89 0.04 -3.01
C LEU A 104 -7.16 0.69 -1.66
N TYR A 105 -6.19 0.64 -0.75
CA TYR A 105 -6.33 1.24 0.58
C TYR A 105 -6.55 2.75 0.48
N LYS A 106 -5.77 3.47 -0.34
CA LYS A 106 -5.95 4.91 -0.57
C LYS A 106 -7.31 5.22 -1.18
N LYS A 107 -7.74 4.42 -2.16
CA LYS A 107 -9.03 4.57 -2.84
C LYS A 107 -10.19 4.41 -1.84
N ILE A 108 -10.26 3.31 -1.10
CA ILE A 108 -11.37 3.01 -0.18
C ILE A 108 -11.39 3.90 1.09
N THR A 109 -10.27 4.54 1.44
CA THR A 109 -10.18 5.45 2.61
C THR A 109 -10.34 6.92 2.24
N ASN A 110 -10.40 7.26 0.95
CA ASN A 110 -10.55 8.64 0.50
C ASN A 110 -12.03 9.09 0.61
N PRO A 111 -12.36 10.07 1.47
CA PRO A 111 -13.75 10.54 1.67
C PRO A 111 -14.35 11.23 0.44
N ASN A 112 -13.54 11.60 -0.55
CA ASN A 112 -13.99 12.25 -1.78
C ASN A 112 -14.17 11.27 -2.95
N SER A 113 -13.94 9.96 -2.72
CA SER A 113 -14.05 8.92 -3.75
C SER A 113 -15.38 8.18 -3.58
N ASP A 114 -16.00 7.78 -4.69
CA ASP A 114 -17.18 6.89 -4.65
C ASP A 114 -16.85 5.52 -4.05
N ALA A 115 -15.56 5.15 -4.01
CA ALA A 115 -15.07 3.96 -3.37
C ALA A 115 -15.05 4.03 -1.83
N TYR A 116 -15.30 5.21 -1.23
CA TYR A 116 -15.17 5.43 0.21
C TYR A 116 -16.01 4.45 1.03
N ASN A 117 -15.34 3.63 1.84
CA ASN A 117 -16.02 2.67 2.70
C ASN A 117 -15.20 2.36 3.98
N PRO A 118 -15.22 3.27 4.98
CA PRO A 118 -14.44 3.12 6.20
C PRO A 118 -14.88 1.92 7.06
N GLN A 119 -16.14 1.49 6.95
CA GLN A 119 -16.64 0.30 7.64
C GLN A 119 -15.99 -0.98 7.09
N MET A 120 -15.89 -1.12 5.77
CA MET A 120 -15.24 -2.27 5.14
C MET A 120 -13.75 -2.33 5.51
N VAL A 121 -13.07 -1.18 5.52
CA VAL A 121 -11.67 -1.08 5.98
C VAL A 121 -11.54 -1.57 7.42
N ARG A 122 -12.39 -1.07 8.32
CA ARG A 122 -12.39 -1.52 9.73
C ARG A 122 -12.61 -3.03 9.86
N ARG A 123 -13.54 -3.59 9.10
CA ARG A 123 -13.78 -5.05 9.10
C ARG A 123 -12.55 -5.83 8.65
N TRP A 124 -11.87 -5.35 7.61
CA TRP A 124 -10.64 -5.96 7.11
C TRP A 124 -9.49 -5.86 8.11
N GLU A 125 -9.28 -4.68 8.71
CA GLU A 125 -8.18 -4.41 9.63
C GLU A 125 -8.30 -5.21 10.93
N TYR A 126 -9.48 -5.19 11.55
CA TYR A 126 -9.67 -5.74 12.89
C TYR A 126 -10.33 -7.12 12.89
N GLY A 127 -10.94 -7.55 11.77
CA GLY A 127 -11.63 -8.84 11.69
C GLY A 127 -10.67 -10.02 11.48
N ASN A 128 -9.69 -9.89 10.58
CA ASN A 128 -8.74 -10.97 10.29
C ASN A 128 -7.31 -10.46 9.98
N GLY A 129 -6.89 -9.37 10.63
CA GLY A 129 -5.50 -8.88 10.55
C GLY A 129 -5.07 -8.42 9.14
N GLN A 130 -5.98 -7.77 8.39
CA GLN A 130 -5.70 -7.26 7.05
C GLN A 130 -5.30 -8.37 6.05
N ALA A 131 -6.01 -9.49 6.06
CA ALA A 131 -5.72 -10.65 5.20
C ALA A 131 -5.62 -10.26 3.70
N LYS A 132 -4.54 -10.72 3.06
CA LYS A 132 -4.26 -10.55 1.63
C LYS A 132 -3.97 -11.92 1.04
N ILE A 133 -4.72 -12.32 0.01
CA ILE A 133 -4.55 -13.62 -0.65
C ILE A 133 -3.97 -13.37 -2.05
N THR A 134 -2.77 -13.90 -2.29
CA THR A 134 -2.12 -13.77 -3.59
C THR A 134 -2.46 -14.98 -4.46
N LEU A 135 -3.04 -14.71 -5.63
CA LEU A 135 -3.50 -15.70 -6.60
C LEU A 135 -2.82 -15.47 -7.95
N GLN A 136 -2.97 -16.42 -8.86
CA GLN A 136 -2.37 -16.34 -10.19
C GLN A 136 -3.38 -16.50 -11.32
N VAL A 137 -3.15 -15.77 -12.41
CA VAL A 137 -3.85 -15.87 -13.70
C VAL A 137 -2.86 -16.07 -14.84
N PRO A 138 -3.24 -16.78 -15.91
CA PRO A 138 -2.32 -17.13 -16.96
C PRO A 138 -1.92 -15.94 -17.84
N ASN A 139 -2.81 -14.96 -18.06
CA ASN A 139 -2.61 -13.87 -19.02
C ASN A 139 -3.47 -12.63 -18.67
N GLN A 140 -3.40 -11.58 -19.49
CA GLN A 140 -4.16 -10.34 -19.32
C GLN A 140 -5.66 -10.50 -19.59
N GLU A 141 -6.05 -11.26 -20.61
CA GLU A 141 -7.47 -11.47 -20.94
C GLU A 141 -8.26 -12.03 -19.74
N GLU A 142 -7.70 -13.04 -19.06
CA GLU A 142 -8.28 -13.58 -17.83
C GLU A 142 -8.31 -12.55 -16.69
N MET A 143 -7.28 -11.71 -16.56
CA MET A 143 -7.25 -10.63 -15.57
C MET A 143 -8.38 -9.61 -15.82
N ASP A 144 -8.57 -9.19 -17.07
CA ASP A 144 -9.57 -8.19 -17.46
C ASP A 144 -10.99 -8.73 -17.25
N MET A 145 -11.22 -10.03 -17.50
CA MET A 145 -12.48 -10.69 -17.17
C MET A 145 -12.78 -10.65 -15.67
N LEU A 146 -11.79 -10.94 -14.81
CA LEU A 146 -11.96 -10.88 -13.35
C LEU A 146 -12.20 -9.43 -12.87
N TYR A 147 -11.53 -8.45 -13.49
CA TYR A 147 -11.76 -7.03 -13.21
C TYR A 147 -13.22 -6.66 -13.51
N ALA A 148 -13.71 -6.97 -14.71
CA ALA A 148 -15.10 -6.69 -15.10
C ALA A 148 -16.11 -7.37 -14.16
N GLN A 149 -15.86 -8.62 -13.77
CA GLN A 149 -16.69 -9.32 -12.78
C GLN A 149 -16.69 -8.63 -11.42
N ALA A 150 -15.53 -8.17 -10.94
CA ALA A 150 -15.42 -7.45 -9.67
C ALA A 150 -16.22 -6.15 -9.67
N ILE A 151 -16.12 -5.37 -10.75
CA ILE A 151 -16.90 -4.15 -10.93
C ILE A 151 -18.40 -4.46 -10.91
N SER A 152 -18.84 -5.51 -11.61
CA SER A 152 -20.26 -5.92 -11.64
C SER A 152 -20.81 -6.34 -10.28
N LEU A 153 -19.95 -6.79 -9.36
CA LEU A 153 -20.29 -7.21 -8.01
C LEU A 153 -20.10 -6.11 -6.95
N GLY A 154 -19.78 -4.87 -7.37
CA GLY A 154 -19.60 -3.74 -6.47
C GLY A 154 -18.30 -3.79 -5.66
N ILE A 155 -17.30 -4.54 -6.14
CA ILE A 155 -15.99 -4.66 -5.48
C ILE A 155 -15.05 -3.60 -6.05
N ASN A 156 -14.42 -2.83 -5.16
CA ASN A 156 -13.31 -1.95 -5.54
C ASN A 156 -12.16 -2.75 -6.13
N ALA A 157 -11.67 -2.34 -7.30
CA ALA A 157 -10.58 -3.00 -8.00
C ALA A 157 -9.56 -1.97 -8.50
N CYS A 158 -8.33 -2.42 -8.74
CA CYS A 158 -7.31 -1.63 -9.41
C CYS A 158 -6.38 -2.52 -10.24
N ILE A 159 -5.85 -2.01 -11.35
CA ILE A 159 -4.83 -2.69 -12.15
C ILE A 159 -3.51 -1.94 -12.04
N ILE A 160 -2.46 -2.65 -11.60
CA ILE A 160 -1.13 -2.08 -11.48
C ILE A 160 -0.34 -2.30 -12.76
N HIS A 161 0.14 -1.21 -13.34
CA HIS A 161 0.97 -1.22 -14.53
C HIS A 161 2.46 -1.10 -14.17
N ASP A 162 3.33 -1.80 -14.90
CA ASP A 162 4.78 -1.64 -14.72
C ASP A 162 5.25 -0.36 -15.40
N ALA A 163 5.86 0.55 -14.65
CA ALA A 163 6.40 1.83 -15.14
C ALA A 163 7.69 1.67 -16.00
N GLY A 164 7.89 0.53 -16.66
CA GLY A 164 8.98 0.31 -17.62
C GLY A 164 10.41 0.24 -17.05
N ARG A 165 10.59 0.12 -15.72
CA ARG A 165 11.94 0.06 -15.11
C ARG A 165 12.56 -1.34 -15.07
N THR A 166 11.97 -2.31 -15.78
CA THR A 166 12.39 -3.72 -15.73
C THR A 166 12.28 -4.40 -17.11
N GLN A 167 12.60 -5.69 -17.19
CA GLN A 167 12.57 -6.51 -18.41
C GLN A 167 11.17 -6.79 -19.00
N ILE A 168 10.11 -6.24 -18.40
CA ILE A 168 8.74 -6.36 -18.92
C ILE A 168 8.46 -5.15 -19.80
N ALA A 169 7.70 -5.32 -20.89
CA ALA A 169 7.27 -4.22 -21.72
C ALA A 169 6.62 -3.12 -20.87
N ALA A 170 7.07 -1.88 -21.03
CA ALA A 170 6.52 -0.72 -20.31
C ALA A 170 5.00 -0.66 -20.49
N GLY A 171 4.28 -0.30 -19.43
CA GLY A 171 2.81 -0.21 -19.44
C GLY A 171 2.09 -1.56 -19.35
N SER A 172 2.78 -2.68 -19.14
CA SER A 172 2.09 -3.97 -18.97
C SER A 172 1.31 -4.01 -17.64
N ALA A 173 0.03 -4.40 -17.68
CA ALA A 173 -0.75 -4.72 -16.48
C ALA A 173 -0.12 -5.92 -15.76
N THR A 174 0.21 -5.81 -14.48
CA THR A 174 0.98 -6.81 -13.73
C THR A 174 0.15 -7.53 -12.67
N VAL A 175 -0.58 -6.77 -11.86
CA VAL A 175 -1.34 -7.25 -10.71
C VAL A 175 -2.71 -6.58 -10.69
N LEU A 176 -3.75 -7.39 -10.56
CA LEU A 176 -5.11 -6.95 -10.28
C LEU A 176 -5.32 -7.02 -8.76
N GLY A 177 -5.60 -5.88 -8.15
CA GLY A 177 -6.05 -5.80 -6.76
C GLY A 177 -7.57 -5.84 -6.69
N LEU A 178 -8.11 -6.61 -5.75
CA LEU A 178 -9.54 -6.69 -5.45
C LEU A 178 -9.81 -6.47 -3.95
N GLY A 179 -10.78 -5.61 -3.64
CA GLY A 179 -11.28 -5.37 -2.30
C GLY A 179 -10.60 -4.20 -1.54
N PRO A 180 -10.57 -4.22 -0.19
CA PRO A 180 -11.08 -5.27 0.69
C PRO A 180 -12.58 -5.54 0.49
N ALA A 181 -12.98 -6.81 0.52
CA ALA A 181 -14.38 -7.23 0.36
C ALA A 181 -14.67 -8.54 1.14
N PRO A 182 -15.95 -8.86 1.39
CA PRO A 182 -16.31 -10.11 2.05
C PRO A 182 -15.83 -11.31 1.24
N LYS A 183 -15.21 -12.29 1.92
CA LYS A 183 -14.66 -13.52 1.31
C LYS A 183 -15.67 -14.21 0.39
N LYS A 184 -16.94 -14.30 0.83
CA LYS A 184 -18.03 -14.92 0.08
C LYS A 184 -18.29 -14.26 -1.29
N VAL A 185 -18.03 -12.97 -1.43
CA VAL A 185 -18.19 -12.24 -2.70
C VAL A 185 -16.95 -12.43 -3.55
N LEU A 186 -15.75 -12.32 -2.96
CA LEU A 186 -14.49 -12.55 -3.68
C LEU A 186 -14.36 -13.97 -4.22
N ASP A 187 -14.83 -14.98 -3.51
CA ASP A 187 -14.79 -16.39 -3.95
C ASP A 187 -15.63 -16.64 -5.21
N GLN A 188 -16.66 -15.83 -5.49
CA GLN A 188 -17.46 -15.96 -6.72
C GLN A 188 -16.64 -15.65 -7.98
N ILE A 189 -15.57 -14.87 -7.82
CA ILE A 189 -14.70 -14.43 -8.90
C ILE A 189 -13.40 -15.24 -8.88
N THR A 190 -12.84 -15.46 -7.69
CA THR A 190 -11.46 -15.93 -7.51
C THR A 190 -11.34 -17.32 -6.89
N GLY A 191 -12.45 -18.00 -6.60
CA GLY A 191 -12.48 -19.28 -5.90
C GLY A 191 -11.74 -20.43 -6.59
N GLU A 192 -11.71 -20.42 -7.93
CA GLU A 192 -11.05 -21.45 -8.74
C GLU A 192 -9.59 -21.10 -9.10
N LEU A 193 -9.14 -19.89 -8.74
CA LEU A 193 -7.77 -19.48 -9.02
C LEU A 193 -6.78 -20.17 -8.06
N LYS A 194 -5.61 -20.47 -8.59
CA LYS A 194 -4.53 -21.08 -7.81
C LYS A 194 -3.80 -19.99 -7.00
N LEU A 195 -3.17 -20.40 -5.90
CA LEU A 195 -2.19 -19.55 -5.19
C LEU A 195 -0.99 -19.26 -6.11
N TYR A 196 -0.42 -18.05 -5.98
CA TYR A 196 0.79 -17.59 -6.70
C TYR A 196 2.07 -18.25 -6.20
#